data_AF-W9XUK7-F1
#
_entry.id   AF-W9XUK7-F1
#
_cell.length_a   1.000
_cell.length_b   1.000
_cell.length_c   1.000
_cell.angle_alpha   90.00
_cell.angle_beta   90.00
_cell.angle_gamma   90.00
#
_symmetry.space_group_name_H-M   'P 1'
#
loop_
_entity.id
_entity.type
_entity.pdbx_description
1 polymer ?
#
loop_
_entity_poly.entity_id
_entity_poly.type
_entity_poly.pdbx_seq_one_letter_code
_entity_poly.pdbx_strand_id
1 'polypeptide(L)'
;MNEARISTLNQLSFNLSEIDKLSSTKKVELIIVVIMFGLSSSWCDLDDLGLAHYNAAATLLRDLDGKELQLPLQNYQYFEECLTYWWMMLSFACDPSREVIHDPPRLTGMRTTTGCRFPHPLTGISSEVQYLLGKVGYLVFSQRRRVLDRPLTTTDELLQSLSNIEKARGLESQLQTLDFPRSDSIADPKDPSTPVTDLVNIANAYRVCGLLLLYHAFPDLLRSKLTSETLGLPSDSCYPDWESRRQFLGSLSLHALRILGGNNELSGTRTIEAILLVIISGELGWVTPTVTTHQGQSVPVELEDEPRKSFSPEPDQGDGDDALSSGPMLEARNAVLARFERVKSILPFKTINRMKTLVLKTCELMDQGKDVFWVDVLLDSKWQFLMI
;
A
#
# COMPACT_ATOMS: atom_id res chain seq x y z
N MET A 1 21.02 -27.87 8.86
CA MET A 1 19.62 -27.39 8.87
C MET A 1 18.71 -28.19 7.91
N ASN A 2 18.93 -29.50 7.67
CA ASN A 2 18.39 -30.13 6.44
C ASN A 2 17.52 -31.39 6.57
N GLU A 3 17.77 -32.40 7.41
CA GLU A 3 16.94 -33.62 7.33
C GLU A 3 15.52 -33.45 7.90
N ALA A 4 15.38 -32.82 9.07
CA ALA A 4 14.07 -32.61 9.68
C ALA A 4 13.17 -31.71 8.82
N ARG A 5 13.73 -30.62 8.27
CA ARG A 5 13.00 -29.71 7.37
C ARG A 5 12.57 -30.41 6.08
N ILE A 6 13.46 -31.19 5.46
CA ILE A 6 13.15 -31.95 4.24
C ILE A 6 12.08 -33.01 4.52
N SER A 7 12.17 -33.71 5.66
CA SER A 7 11.15 -34.67 6.10
C SER A 7 9.78 -34.03 6.28
N THR A 8 9.70 -32.89 6.99
CA THR A 8 8.46 -32.13 7.16
C THR A 8 7.90 -31.66 5.81
N LEU A 9 8.75 -31.14 4.91
CA LEU A 9 8.33 -30.69 3.58
C LEU A 9 7.82 -31.83 2.70
N ASN A 10 8.48 -33.00 2.74
CA ASN A 10 8.03 -34.19 2.01
C ASN A 10 6.70 -34.71 2.56
N GLN A 11 6.53 -34.73 3.89
CA GLN A 11 5.27 -35.11 4.52
C GLN A 11 4.15 -34.13 4.16
N LEU A 12 4.46 -32.83 4.12
CA LEU A 12 3.50 -31.78 3.76
C LEU A 12 3.12 -31.89 2.28
N SER A 13 4.08 -32.12 1.39
CA SER A 13 3.85 -32.36 -0.04
C SER A 13 2.98 -33.60 -0.27
N PHE A 14 3.26 -34.72 0.42
CA PHE A 14 2.44 -35.93 0.35
C PHE A 14 1.01 -35.66 0.81
N ASN A 15 0.83 -34.98 1.95
CA ASN A 15 -0.50 -34.61 2.45
C ASN A 15 -1.24 -33.67 1.49
N LEU A 16 -0.54 -32.71 0.86
CA LEU A 16 -1.12 -31.84 -0.16
C LEU A 16 -1.54 -32.60 -1.43
N SER A 17 -0.91 -33.74 -1.74
CA SER A 17 -1.31 -34.59 -2.87
C SER A 17 -2.56 -35.45 -2.58
N GLU A 18 -2.89 -35.68 -1.30
CA GLU A 18 -4.03 -36.49 -0.86
C GLU A 18 -5.13 -35.67 -0.16
N ILE A 19 -5.23 -34.37 -0.47
CA ILE A 19 -6.18 -33.42 0.17
C ILE A 19 -7.62 -33.95 0.22
N ASP A 20 -8.08 -34.60 -0.83
CA ASP A 20 -9.45 -35.11 -0.91
C ASP A 20 -9.76 -36.24 0.07
N LYS A 21 -8.74 -36.97 0.52
CA LYS A 21 -8.84 -38.12 1.43
C LYS A 21 -8.62 -37.76 2.90
N LEU A 22 -8.18 -36.53 3.17
CA LEU A 22 -7.85 -36.07 4.52
C LEU A 22 -9.10 -35.77 5.35
N SER A 23 -9.06 -36.16 6.62
CA SER A 23 -10.08 -35.76 7.60
C SER A 23 -10.02 -34.25 7.83
N SER A 24 -11.16 -33.67 8.22
CA SER A 24 -11.26 -32.22 8.37
C SER A 24 -10.33 -31.65 9.46
N THR A 25 -10.09 -32.39 10.55
CA THR A 25 -9.09 -32.01 11.57
C THR A 25 -7.69 -31.90 10.97
N LYS A 26 -7.29 -32.88 10.14
CA LYS A 26 -6.00 -32.83 9.45
C LYS A 26 -5.94 -31.69 8.43
N LYS A 27 -7.05 -31.35 7.77
CA LYS A 27 -7.11 -30.18 6.88
C LYS A 27 -6.87 -28.87 7.64
N VAL A 28 -7.44 -28.71 8.84
CA VAL A 28 -7.20 -27.52 9.69
C VAL A 28 -5.73 -27.45 10.12
N GLU A 29 -5.15 -28.57 10.58
CA GLU A 29 -3.72 -28.64 10.91
C GLU A 29 -2.86 -28.26 9.70
N LEU A 30 -3.18 -28.79 8.52
CA LEU A 30 -2.47 -28.46 7.28
C LEU A 30 -2.59 -26.98 6.91
N ILE A 31 -3.78 -26.37 7.01
CA ILE A 31 -3.95 -24.94 6.74
C ILE A 31 -3.04 -24.11 7.65
N ILE A 32 -2.99 -24.43 8.96
CA ILE A 32 -2.11 -23.72 9.90
C ILE A 32 -0.65 -23.83 9.46
N VAL A 33 -0.18 -25.04 9.18
CA VAL A 33 1.23 -25.25 8.80
C VAL A 33 1.55 -24.56 7.47
N VAL A 34 0.64 -24.64 6.49
CA VAL A 34 0.82 -23.99 5.18
C VAL A 34 0.84 -22.47 5.30
N ILE A 35 -0.01 -21.87 6.13
CA ILE A 35 -0.01 -20.42 6.39
C ILE A 35 1.29 -20.00 7.07
N MET A 36 1.70 -20.69 8.14
CA MET A 36 2.92 -20.36 8.87
C MET A 36 4.17 -20.47 7.98
N PHE A 37 4.28 -21.55 7.20
CA PHE A 37 5.42 -21.76 6.31
C PHE A 37 5.39 -20.81 5.11
N GLY A 38 4.22 -20.59 4.51
CA GLY A 38 4.09 -19.72 3.35
C GLY A 38 4.33 -18.25 3.66
N LEU A 39 3.83 -17.71 4.77
CA LEU A 39 4.12 -16.34 5.19
C LEU A 39 5.59 -16.15 5.60
N SER A 40 6.28 -17.19 6.06
CA SER A 40 7.69 -17.11 6.45
C SER A 40 8.68 -17.47 5.32
N SER A 41 8.18 -17.86 4.14
CA SER A 41 9.00 -18.23 2.98
C SER A 41 9.92 -17.08 2.55
N SER A 42 9.35 -15.89 2.37
CA SER A 42 10.05 -14.66 1.97
C SER A 42 11.14 -14.21 2.95
N TRP A 43 11.08 -14.66 4.21
CA TRP A 43 12.09 -14.35 5.22
C TRP A 43 13.41 -15.08 4.94
N CYS A 44 13.33 -16.28 4.34
CA CYS A 44 14.48 -17.10 3.99
C CYS A 44 15.01 -16.75 2.60
N ASP A 45 14.10 -16.73 1.62
CA ASP A 45 14.36 -16.46 0.21
C ASP A 45 13.43 -15.35 -0.26
N LEU A 46 14.00 -14.19 -0.65
CA LEU A 46 13.20 -13.03 -1.01
C LEU A 46 12.32 -13.29 -2.24
N ASP A 47 12.77 -14.15 -3.15
CA ASP A 47 12.07 -14.45 -4.39
C ASP A 47 10.95 -15.49 -4.20
N ASP A 48 10.88 -16.15 -3.03
CA ASP A 48 9.76 -17.03 -2.68
C ASP A 48 8.61 -16.21 -2.08
N LEU A 49 7.59 -15.96 -2.91
CA LEU A 49 6.37 -15.27 -2.51
C LEU A 49 5.42 -16.15 -1.65
N GLY A 50 5.72 -17.44 -1.50
CA GLY A 50 4.82 -18.40 -0.86
C GLY A 50 3.55 -18.68 -1.68
N LEU A 51 3.52 -18.34 -2.97
CA LEU A 51 2.32 -18.38 -3.80
C LEU A 51 1.67 -19.78 -3.87
N ALA A 52 2.50 -20.83 -4.05
CA ALA A 52 2.01 -22.21 -4.07
C ALA A 52 1.33 -22.59 -2.74
N HIS A 53 1.88 -22.12 -1.62
CA HIS A 53 1.33 -22.34 -0.28
C HIS A 53 0.01 -21.57 -0.09
N TYR A 54 -0.05 -20.32 -0.52
CA TYR A 54 -1.28 -19.53 -0.49
C TYR A 54 -2.40 -20.23 -1.27
N ASN A 55 -2.09 -20.67 -2.49
CA ASN A 55 -3.05 -21.35 -3.36
C ASN A 55 -3.55 -22.67 -2.77
N ALA A 56 -2.65 -23.43 -2.13
CA ALA A 56 -3.01 -24.65 -1.41
C ALA A 56 -3.93 -24.34 -0.21
N ALA A 57 -3.60 -23.35 0.60
CA ALA A 57 -4.40 -22.95 1.76
C ALA A 57 -5.79 -22.42 1.36
N ALA A 58 -5.88 -21.62 0.29
CA ALA A 58 -7.14 -21.13 -0.25
C ALA A 58 -8.04 -22.27 -0.75
N THR A 59 -7.45 -23.28 -1.39
CA THR A 59 -8.18 -24.48 -1.85
C THR A 59 -8.67 -25.30 -0.67
N LEU A 60 -7.79 -25.54 0.32
CA LEU A 60 -8.16 -26.24 1.54
C LEU A 60 -9.30 -25.55 2.28
N LEU A 61 -9.29 -24.22 2.39
CA LEU A 61 -10.35 -23.48 3.08
C LEU A 61 -11.69 -23.54 2.32
N ARG A 62 -11.67 -23.49 0.99
CA ARG A 62 -12.89 -23.67 0.15
C ARG A 62 -13.47 -25.08 0.29
N ASP A 63 -12.63 -26.11 0.36
CA ASP A 63 -13.07 -27.48 0.58
C ASP A 63 -13.80 -27.68 1.92
N LEU A 64 -13.49 -26.83 2.91
CA LEU A 64 -14.12 -26.86 4.23
C LEU A 64 -15.48 -26.13 4.25
N ASP A 65 -15.73 -25.21 3.31
CA ASP A 65 -16.98 -24.43 3.19
C ASP A 65 -18.18 -25.29 2.76
N GLY A 66 -17.93 -26.35 1.97
CA GLY A 66 -18.97 -27.17 1.34
C GLY A 66 -19.25 -28.53 2.00
N LYS A 67 -18.53 -28.90 3.06
CA LYS A 67 -18.69 -30.20 3.74
C LYS A 67 -19.31 -29.98 5.12
N GLU A 68 -20.16 -30.91 5.58
CA GLU A 68 -20.80 -30.94 6.92
C GLU A 68 -19.76 -30.92 8.05
N LEU A 69 -19.10 -29.78 8.24
CA LEU A 69 -18.03 -29.62 9.18
C LEU A 69 -18.51 -28.88 10.41
N GLN A 70 -18.23 -29.46 11.57
CA GLN A 70 -18.38 -28.84 12.88
C GLN A 70 -17.22 -27.89 13.23
N LEU A 71 -16.61 -27.21 12.24
CA LEU A 71 -15.57 -26.22 12.53
C LEU A 71 -16.29 -25.01 13.12
N PRO A 72 -15.91 -24.55 14.33
CA PRO A 72 -16.51 -23.36 14.87
C PRO A 72 -16.34 -22.21 13.87
N LEU A 73 -17.42 -21.48 13.58
CA LEU A 73 -17.43 -20.36 12.63
C LEU A 73 -16.27 -19.38 12.88
N GLN A 74 -15.93 -19.16 14.15
CA GLN A 74 -14.81 -18.31 14.56
C GLN A 74 -13.45 -18.80 14.02
N ASN A 75 -13.20 -20.11 14.00
CA ASN A 75 -11.97 -20.67 13.45
C ASN A 75 -11.94 -20.54 11.93
N TYR A 76 -13.08 -20.73 11.26
CA TYR A 76 -13.18 -20.51 9.82
C TYR A 76 -12.87 -19.06 9.45
N GLN A 77 -13.52 -18.12 10.13
CA GLN A 77 -13.30 -16.68 9.98
C GLN A 77 -11.83 -16.28 10.25
N TYR A 78 -11.19 -16.87 11.25
CA TYR A 78 -9.77 -16.66 11.52
C TYR A 78 -8.91 -16.97 10.28
N PHE A 79 -9.15 -18.10 9.62
CA PHE A 79 -8.41 -18.46 8.40
C PHE A 79 -8.79 -17.59 7.20
N GLU A 80 -10.05 -17.20 7.05
CA GLU A 80 -10.47 -16.25 6.01
C GLU A 80 -9.68 -14.95 6.11
N GLU A 81 -9.56 -14.42 7.32
CA GLU A 81 -8.88 -13.17 7.61
C GLU A 81 -7.37 -13.29 7.41
N CYS A 82 -6.74 -14.40 7.85
CA CYS A 82 -5.34 -14.67 7.57
C CYS A 82 -5.03 -14.71 6.06
N LEU A 83 -5.86 -15.41 5.27
CA LEU A 83 -5.69 -15.50 3.83
C LEU A 83 -5.98 -14.17 3.13
N THR A 84 -6.87 -13.35 3.68
CA THR A 84 -7.14 -12.00 3.15
C THR A 84 -5.92 -11.10 3.28
N TYR A 85 -5.26 -11.10 4.45
CA TYR A 85 -4.01 -10.38 4.66
C TYR A 85 -2.92 -10.86 3.70
N TRP A 86 -2.71 -12.18 3.60
CA TRP A 86 -1.69 -12.74 2.72
C TRP A 86 -1.95 -12.41 1.25
N TRP A 87 -3.20 -12.52 0.80
CA TRP A 87 -3.60 -12.17 -0.55
C TRP A 87 -3.34 -10.69 -0.86
N MET A 88 -3.66 -9.80 0.08
CA MET A 88 -3.33 -8.37 -0.04
C MET A 88 -1.83 -8.18 -0.27
N MET A 89 -0.96 -8.88 0.45
CA MET A 89 0.49 -8.76 0.25
C MET A 89 0.92 -9.28 -1.14
N LEU A 90 0.34 -10.39 -1.59
CA LEU A 90 0.59 -10.94 -2.93
C LEU A 90 0.16 -10.00 -4.04
N SER A 91 -0.88 -9.18 -3.81
CA SER A 91 -1.42 -8.25 -4.82
C SER A 91 -0.42 -7.20 -5.30
N PHE A 92 0.62 -6.92 -4.50
CA PHE A 92 1.67 -5.96 -4.81
C PHE A 92 2.95 -6.60 -5.36
N ALA A 93 3.04 -7.93 -5.39
CA ALA A 93 4.27 -8.66 -5.70
C ALA A 93 4.12 -9.66 -6.86
N CYS A 94 2.93 -10.25 -7.03
CA CYS A 94 2.72 -11.34 -7.95
C CYS A 94 2.16 -10.86 -9.30
N ASP A 95 2.67 -11.46 -10.38
CA ASP A 95 2.25 -11.17 -11.74
C ASP A 95 1.12 -12.11 -12.18
N PRO A 96 -0.15 -11.65 -12.25
CA PRO A 96 -1.26 -12.51 -12.70
C PRO A 96 -1.16 -12.99 -14.14
N SER A 97 -0.32 -12.38 -14.99
CA SER A 97 -0.09 -12.85 -16.36
C SER A 97 0.93 -13.98 -16.44
N ARG A 98 1.74 -14.16 -15.39
CA ARG A 98 2.76 -15.21 -15.30
C ARG A 98 2.40 -16.30 -14.30
N GLU A 99 1.67 -15.94 -13.26
CA GLU A 99 1.37 -16.80 -12.12
C GLU A 99 -0.11 -16.74 -11.77
N VAL A 100 -0.68 -17.89 -11.41
CA VAL A 100 -2.09 -17.96 -10.98
C VAL A 100 -2.16 -17.70 -9.49
N ILE A 101 -2.82 -16.61 -9.09
CA ILE A 101 -3.20 -16.34 -7.70
C ILE A 101 -4.68 -16.68 -7.55
N HIS A 102 -5.03 -17.56 -6.62
CA HIS A 102 -6.43 -17.76 -6.30
C HIS A 102 -7.06 -16.50 -5.70
N ASP A 103 -8.35 -16.30 -5.95
CA ASP A 103 -9.09 -15.25 -5.27
C ASP A 103 -9.08 -15.47 -3.75
N PRO A 104 -9.05 -14.38 -2.97
CA PRO A 104 -9.15 -14.44 -1.53
C PRO A 104 -10.52 -15.03 -1.12
N PRO A 105 -10.60 -15.65 0.07
CA PRO A 105 -11.85 -16.19 0.57
C PRO A 105 -12.91 -15.08 0.68
N ARG A 106 -14.18 -15.47 0.53
CA ARG A 106 -15.31 -14.55 0.72
C ARG A 106 -15.45 -14.30 2.21
N LEU A 107 -15.38 -13.06 2.67
CA LEU A 107 -15.45 -12.73 4.09
C LEU A 107 -16.84 -13.08 4.65
N THR A 108 -16.98 -14.25 5.28
CA THR A 108 -18.27 -14.73 5.82
C THR A 108 -18.72 -13.88 7.01
N GLY A 109 -17.77 -13.25 7.71
CA GLY A 109 -18.03 -12.28 8.79
C GLY A 109 -18.88 -11.07 8.39
N MET A 110 -19.08 -10.81 7.08
CA MET A 110 -19.92 -9.70 6.58
C MET A 110 -21.40 -9.79 6.99
N ARG A 111 -21.91 -10.95 7.43
CA ARG A 111 -23.37 -11.19 7.55
C ARG A 111 -23.88 -11.36 8.98
N THR A 112 -23.01 -11.50 9.96
CA THR A 112 -23.41 -11.92 11.31
C THR A 112 -22.49 -11.40 12.41
N THR A 113 -22.63 -10.13 12.80
CA THR A 113 -22.16 -9.71 14.13
C THR A 113 -23.11 -8.70 14.75
N THR A 114 -24.24 -9.19 15.29
CA THR A 114 -24.97 -8.52 16.37
C THR A 114 -24.20 -8.63 17.71
N GLY A 115 -22.86 -8.60 17.67
CA GLY A 115 -21.98 -8.93 18.79
C GLY A 115 -20.61 -8.27 18.69
N CYS A 116 -19.81 -8.45 19.74
CA CYS A 116 -18.48 -7.85 19.91
C CYS A 116 -17.46 -8.38 18.87
N ARG A 117 -16.76 -7.49 18.16
CA ARG A 117 -15.73 -7.80 17.17
C ARG A 117 -14.39 -8.06 17.86
N PHE A 118 -13.90 -9.29 17.78
CA PHE A 118 -12.55 -9.62 18.24
C PHE A 118 -11.52 -9.18 17.21
N PRO A 119 -10.49 -8.40 17.61
CA PRO A 119 -9.38 -8.06 16.73
C PRO A 119 -8.63 -9.31 16.29
N HIS A 120 -8.38 -9.42 14.99
CA HIS A 120 -7.56 -10.47 14.42
C HIS A 120 -6.10 -10.00 14.31
N PRO A 121 -5.08 -10.86 14.57
CA PRO A 121 -3.68 -10.42 14.63
C PRO A 121 -3.12 -9.76 13.36
N LEU A 122 -3.64 -10.11 12.18
CA LEU A 122 -3.13 -9.61 10.89
C LEU A 122 -4.05 -8.55 10.24
N THR A 123 -5.35 -8.67 10.46
CA THR A 123 -6.40 -7.83 9.84
C THR A 123 -6.99 -6.80 10.81
N GLY A 124 -6.60 -6.87 12.08
CA GLY A 124 -7.12 -6.00 13.13
C GLY A 124 -8.64 -6.10 13.22
N ILE A 125 -9.29 -4.95 13.17
CA ILE A 125 -10.75 -4.85 13.33
C ILE A 125 -11.52 -4.97 12.00
N SER A 126 -10.84 -4.83 10.86
CA SER A 126 -11.47 -4.81 9.53
C SER A 126 -10.58 -5.54 8.50
N SER A 127 -10.93 -6.78 8.20
CA SER A 127 -10.36 -7.49 7.04
C SER A 127 -10.85 -6.92 5.71
N GLU A 128 -11.99 -6.22 5.72
CA GLU A 128 -12.58 -5.60 4.53
C GLU A 128 -11.71 -4.49 3.94
N VAL A 129 -11.14 -3.60 4.78
CA VAL A 129 -10.25 -2.55 4.25
C VAL A 129 -8.97 -3.13 3.65
N GLN A 130 -8.46 -4.23 4.21
CA GLN A 130 -7.29 -4.92 3.65
C GLN A 130 -7.62 -5.66 2.36
N TYR A 131 -8.80 -6.27 2.27
CA TYR A 131 -9.32 -6.82 1.03
C TYR A 131 -9.41 -5.74 -0.06
N LEU A 132 -10.00 -4.59 0.26
CA LEU A 132 -10.11 -3.46 -0.67
C LEU A 132 -8.73 -2.92 -1.06
N LEU A 133 -7.81 -2.76 -0.09
CA LEU A 133 -6.44 -2.36 -0.39
C LEU A 133 -5.74 -3.36 -1.31
N GLY A 134 -5.95 -4.67 -1.11
CA GLY A 134 -5.41 -5.69 -2.00
C GLY A 134 -6.00 -5.61 -3.41
N LYS A 135 -7.30 -5.31 -3.57
CA LYS A 135 -7.91 -5.10 -4.89
C LYS A 135 -7.34 -3.84 -5.57
N VAL A 136 -7.12 -2.77 -4.81
CA VAL A 136 -6.44 -1.55 -5.30
C VAL A 136 -5.01 -1.89 -5.71
N GLY A 137 -4.24 -2.54 -4.84
CA GLY A 137 -2.86 -2.94 -5.09
C GLY A 137 -2.73 -3.78 -6.36
N TYR A 138 -3.57 -4.80 -6.50
CA TYR A 138 -3.63 -5.64 -7.69
C TYR A 138 -3.91 -4.83 -8.97
N LEU A 139 -4.91 -3.92 -8.92
CA LEU A 139 -5.29 -3.10 -10.06
C LEU A 139 -4.15 -2.16 -10.50
N VAL A 140 -3.57 -1.45 -9.53
CA VAL A 140 -2.46 -0.50 -9.74
C VAL A 140 -1.23 -1.23 -10.25
N PHE A 141 -0.81 -2.30 -9.58
CA PHE A 141 0.36 -3.09 -9.97
C PHE A 141 0.22 -3.65 -11.39
N SER A 142 -0.95 -4.22 -11.72
CA SER A 142 -1.23 -4.76 -13.06
C SER A 142 -1.26 -3.66 -14.13
N GLN A 143 -1.74 -2.47 -13.81
CA GLN A 143 -1.72 -1.33 -14.74
C GLN A 143 -0.31 -0.83 -14.98
N ARG A 144 0.47 -0.54 -13.92
CA ARG A 144 1.84 0.00 -14.04
C ARG A 144 2.74 -0.95 -14.83
N ARG A 145 2.67 -2.27 -14.55
CA ARG A 145 3.45 -3.24 -15.32
C ARG A 145 3.07 -3.28 -16.79
N ARG A 146 1.78 -3.24 -17.14
CA ARG A 146 1.35 -3.21 -18.54
C ARG A 146 1.90 -1.99 -19.29
N VAL A 147 1.88 -0.82 -18.65
CA VAL A 147 2.46 0.40 -19.23
C VAL A 147 3.95 0.24 -19.49
N LEU A 148 4.70 -0.45 -18.61
CA LEU A 148 6.11 -0.75 -18.80
C LEU A 148 6.36 -1.80 -19.91
N ASP A 149 5.55 -2.86 -19.98
CA ASP A 149 5.74 -3.97 -20.93
C ASP A 149 5.29 -3.62 -22.37
N ARG A 150 4.33 -2.69 -22.53
CA ARG A 150 3.71 -2.37 -23.84
C ARG A 150 3.55 -0.86 -24.03
N PRO A 151 4.50 -0.18 -24.69
CA PRO A 151 4.42 1.26 -24.90
C PRO A 151 3.46 1.67 -26.03
N LEU A 152 3.02 0.73 -26.87
CA LEU A 152 2.17 1.01 -28.04
C LEU A 152 0.70 0.80 -27.72
N THR A 153 -0.09 1.87 -27.74
CA THR A 153 -1.52 1.86 -27.45
C THR A 153 -2.32 1.11 -28.53
N THR A 154 -2.85 -0.07 -28.18
CA THR A 154 -3.82 -0.80 -29.01
C THR A 154 -5.26 -0.48 -28.60
N THR A 155 -6.25 -0.77 -29.48
CA THR A 155 -7.67 -0.58 -29.16
C THR A 155 -8.12 -1.39 -27.93
N ASP A 156 -7.59 -2.61 -27.78
CA ASP A 156 -7.86 -3.48 -26.63
C ASP A 156 -7.33 -2.86 -25.33
N GLU A 157 -6.15 -2.25 -25.37
CA GLU A 157 -5.57 -1.53 -24.22
C GLU A 157 -6.38 -0.30 -23.82
N LEU A 158 -6.95 0.43 -24.78
CA LEU A 158 -7.86 1.55 -24.49
C LEU A 158 -9.13 1.06 -23.77
N LEU A 159 -9.77 0.01 -24.28
CA LEU A 159 -10.97 -0.58 -23.66
C LEU A 159 -10.66 -1.09 -22.25
N GLN A 160 -9.51 -1.74 -22.09
CA GLN A 160 -9.08 -2.24 -20.80
C GLN A 160 -8.74 -1.11 -19.83
N SER A 161 -8.17 0.00 -20.30
CA SER A 161 -7.92 1.20 -19.50
C SER A 161 -9.24 1.81 -18.99
N LEU A 162 -10.25 1.95 -19.85
CA LEU A 162 -11.58 2.40 -19.45
C LEU A 162 -12.20 1.48 -18.39
N SER A 163 -12.12 0.16 -18.59
CA SER A 163 -12.58 -0.82 -17.60
C SER A 163 -11.82 -0.70 -16.28
N ASN A 164 -10.51 -0.41 -16.30
CA ASN A 164 -9.75 -0.19 -15.07
C ASN A 164 -10.19 1.07 -14.34
N ILE A 165 -10.51 2.16 -15.05
CA ILE A 165 -11.03 3.40 -14.46
C ILE A 165 -12.38 3.16 -13.76
N GLU A 166 -13.28 2.39 -14.38
CA GLU A 166 -14.56 2.01 -13.76
C GLU A 166 -14.35 1.18 -12.49
N LYS A 167 -13.44 0.19 -12.53
CA LYS A 167 -13.05 -0.58 -11.35
C LYS A 167 -12.46 0.32 -10.26
N ALA A 168 -11.63 1.29 -10.64
CA ALA A 168 -11.01 2.24 -9.73
C ALA A 168 -12.06 3.10 -9.02
N ARG A 169 -13.07 3.62 -9.75
CA ARG A 169 -14.22 4.34 -9.16
C ARG A 169 -15.02 3.48 -8.19
N GLY A 170 -15.26 2.22 -8.55
CA GLY A 170 -15.95 1.27 -7.67
C GLY A 170 -15.19 1.00 -6.37
N LEU A 171 -13.86 0.88 -6.44
CA LEU A 171 -13.01 0.69 -5.26
C LEU A 171 -12.90 1.96 -4.42
N GLU A 172 -12.80 3.13 -5.05
CA GLU A 172 -12.83 4.43 -4.36
C GLU A 172 -14.11 4.58 -3.54
N SER A 173 -15.27 4.36 -4.18
CA SER A 173 -16.56 4.44 -3.50
C SER A 173 -16.64 3.48 -2.31
N GLN A 174 -16.23 2.22 -2.48
CA GLN A 174 -16.23 1.23 -1.39
C GLN A 174 -15.32 1.64 -0.23
N LEU A 175 -14.11 2.15 -0.51
CA LEU A 175 -13.19 2.64 0.52
C LEU A 175 -13.75 3.86 1.27
N GLN A 176 -14.45 4.76 0.57
CA GLN A 176 -15.04 5.96 1.15
C GLN A 176 -16.26 5.64 2.01
N THR A 177 -17.11 4.70 1.58
CA THR A 177 -18.34 4.31 2.29
C THR A 177 -18.13 3.21 3.32
N LEU A 178 -16.92 2.63 3.40
CA LEU A 178 -16.62 1.61 4.38
C LEU A 178 -16.80 2.19 5.80
N ASP A 179 -17.50 1.48 6.66
CA ASP A 179 -17.63 1.82 8.07
C ASP A 179 -16.84 0.82 8.92
N PHE A 180 -16.12 1.35 9.91
CA PHE A 180 -15.43 0.51 10.88
C PHE A 180 -16.31 0.22 12.09
N PRO A 181 -16.14 -0.94 12.75
CA PRO A 181 -16.78 -1.21 14.03
C PRO A 181 -16.51 -0.07 15.03
N ARG A 182 -17.54 0.34 15.76
CA ARG A 182 -17.40 1.36 16.80
C ARG A 182 -16.53 0.83 17.94
N SER A 183 -15.81 1.72 18.62
CA SER A 183 -14.87 1.35 19.69
C SER A 183 -15.50 0.58 20.84
N ASP A 184 -16.78 0.79 21.13
CA ASP A 184 -17.58 0.07 22.13
C ASP A 184 -17.94 -1.36 21.70
N SER A 185 -17.96 -1.61 20.39
CA SER A 185 -18.24 -2.92 19.80
C SER A 185 -16.99 -3.77 19.56
N ILE A 186 -15.80 -3.26 19.86
CA ILE A 186 -14.52 -3.96 19.68
C ILE A 186 -14.09 -4.58 21.01
N ALA A 187 -13.74 -5.87 20.98
CA ALA A 187 -13.23 -6.55 22.15
C ALA A 187 -11.85 -6.00 22.52
N ASP A 188 -11.63 -5.73 23.80
CA ASP A 188 -10.31 -5.35 24.30
C ASP A 188 -9.30 -6.48 24.01
N PRO A 189 -8.22 -6.22 23.25
CA PRO A 189 -7.20 -7.22 22.96
C PRO A 189 -6.44 -7.68 24.21
N LYS A 190 -6.59 -7.00 25.36
CA LYS A 190 -5.87 -7.26 26.62
C LYS A 190 -4.35 -7.15 26.49
N ASP A 191 -3.89 -6.42 25.48
CA ASP A 191 -2.50 -6.04 25.31
C ASP A 191 -2.33 -4.58 25.78
N PRO A 192 -1.57 -4.33 26.86
CA PRO A 192 -1.37 -2.98 27.38
C PRO A 192 -0.69 -2.04 26.39
N SER A 193 0.03 -2.58 25.38
CA SER A 193 0.72 -1.79 24.38
C SER A 193 -0.14 -1.52 23.13
N THR A 194 -1.25 -2.25 22.95
CA THR A 194 -2.10 -2.17 21.75
C THR A 194 -3.54 -1.85 22.13
N PRO A 195 -3.85 -0.60 22.51
CA PRO A 195 -5.22 -0.19 22.79
C PRO A 195 -6.11 -0.27 21.53
N VAL A 196 -7.43 -0.33 21.72
CA VAL A 196 -8.42 -0.34 20.62
C VAL A 196 -8.25 0.86 19.69
N THR A 197 -7.81 2.00 20.19
CA THR A 197 -7.51 3.20 19.37
C THR A 197 -6.47 2.92 18.30
N ASP A 198 -5.42 2.15 18.60
CA ASP A 198 -4.36 1.84 17.64
C ASP A 198 -4.88 0.93 16.52
N LEU A 199 -5.80 0.01 16.86
CA LEU A 199 -6.49 -0.87 15.91
C LEU A 199 -7.45 -0.09 14.99
N VAL A 200 -8.09 0.95 15.49
CA VAL A 200 -8.91 1.87 14.69
C VAL A 200 -8.02 2.72 13.78
N ASN A 201 -6.92 3.26 14.31
CA ASN A 201 -5.97 4.06 13.55
C ASN A 201 -5.35 3.26 12.40
N ILE A 202 -4.89 2.02 12.64
CA ILE A 202 -4.31 1.20 11.57
C ILE A 202 -5.33 0.90 10.47
N ALA A 203 -6.59 0.60 10.82
CA ALA A 203 -7.66 0.39 9.84
C ALA A 203 -7.92 1.64 8.98
N ASN A 204 -7.93 2.83 9.60
CA ASN A 204 -8.02 4.10 8.88
C ASN A 204 -6.80 4.34 7.98
N ALA A 205 -5.59 4.04 8.44
CA ALA A 205 -4.38 4.17 7.63
C ALA A 205 -4.42 3.25 6.39
N TYR A 206 -4.91 2.02 6.52
CA TYR A 206 -5.18 1.11 5.39
C TYR A 206 -6.13 1.75 4.36
N ARG A 207 -7.23 2.36 4.81
CA ARG A 207 -8.20 3.05 3.94
C ARG A 207 -7.55 4.22 3.19
N VAL A 208 -6.84 5.08 3.92
CA VAL A 208 -6.16 6.25 3.34
C VAL A 208 -5.11 5.82 2.32
N CYS A 209 -4.31 4.78 2.61
CA CYS A 209 -3.33 4.24 1.68
C CYS A 209 -3.97 3.68 0.40
N GLY A 210 -5.15 3.04 0.51
CA GLY A 210 -5.90 2.59 -0.67
C GLY A 210 -6.33 3.76 -1.55
N LEU A 211 -6.85 4.83 -0.95
CA LEU A 211 -7.21 6.05 -1.67
C LEU A 211 -5.98 6.74 -2.29
N LEU A 212 -4.87 6.79 -1.57
CA LEU A 212 -3.62 7.37 -2.05
C LEU A 212 -3.14 6.67 -3.33
N LEU A 213 -3.10 5.34 -3.32
CA LEU A 213 -2.73 4.55 -4.50
C LEU A 213 -3.68 4.78 -5.69
N LEU A 214 -5.00 4.87 -5.43
CA LEU A 214 -5.98 5.13 -6.48
C LEU A 214 -5.77 6.51 -7.10
N TYR A 215 -5.61 7.56 -6.30
CA TYR A 215 -5.41 8.93 -6.81
C TYR A 215 -4.05 9.12 -7.50
N HIS A 216 -3.04 8.33 -7.11
CA HIS A 216 -1.77 8.28 -7.84
C HIS A 216 -1.92 7.57 -9.20
N ALA A 217 -2.54 6.38 -9.24
CA ALA A 217 -2.61 5.59 -10.47
C ALA A 217 -3.68 6.07 -11.46
N PHE A 218 -4.74 6.70 -10.96
CA PHE A 218 -5.91 7.16 -11.70
C PHE A 218 -6.21 8.65 -11.39
N PRO A 219 -5.43 9.59 -11.96
CA PRO A 219 -5.59 11.02 -11.69
C PRO A 219 -7.01 11.57 -11.92
N ASP A 220 -7.75 10.99 -12.86
CA ASP A 220 -9.10 11.43 -13.21
C ASP A 220 -10.09 11.31 -12.04
N LEU A 221 -9.88 10.35 -11.13
CA LEU A 221 -10.67 10.23 -9.90
C LEU A 221 -10.53 11.51 -9.07
N LEU A 222 -9.28 11.89 -8.81
CA LEU A 222 -8.96 13.07 -8.01
C LEU A 222 -9.42 14.35 -8.71
N ARG A 223 -9.24 14.45 -10.04
CA ARG A 223 -9.72 15.59 -10.83
C ARG A 223 -11.22 15.81 -10.64
N SER A 224 -12.02 14.75 -10.77
CA SER A 224 -13.47 14.86 -10.61
C SER A 224 -13.88 15.39 -9.24
N LYS A 225 -13.12 15.03 -8.20
CA LYS A 225 -13.32 15.48 -6.82
C LYS A 225 -12.94 16.95 -6.63
N LEU A 226 -11.74 17.36 -7.05
CA LEU A 226 -11.29 18.75 -6.94
C LEU A 226 -12.18 19.70 -7.75
N THR A 227 -12.60 19.31 -8.95
CA THR A 227 -13.53 20.10 -9.77
C THR A 227 -14.90 20.21 -9.09
N SER A 228 -15.42 19.12 -8.51
CA SER A 228 -16.72 19.17 -7.78
C SER A 228 -16.70 20.11 -6.57
N GLU A 229 -15.57 20.20 -5.86
CA GLU A 229 -15.39 21.14 -4.74
C GLU A 229 -15.23 22.60 -5.20
N THR A 230 -14.71 22.84 -6.41
CA THR A 230 -14.44 24.19 -6.96
C THR A 230 -15.55 24.77 -7.84
N LEU A 231 -16.61 24.00 -8.19
CA LEU A 231 -17.76 24.45 -8.98
C LEU A 231 -18.61 25.60 -8.36
N GLY A 232 -18.13 26.25 -7.31
CA GLY A 232 -18.63 27.55 -6.82
C GLY A 232 -17.91 28.78 -7.38
N LEU A 233 -16.80 28.62 -8.13
CA LEU A 233 -16.04 29.73 -8.71
C LEU A 233 -15.67 29.43 -10.18
N PRO A 234 -15.81 30.40 -11.11
CA PRO A 234 -15.34 30.23 -12.48
C PRO A 234 -13.81 30.32 -12.48
N SER A 235 -13.13 29.16 -12.57
CA SER A 235 -11.69 29.12 -12.84
C SER A 235 -11.45 28.81 -14.32
N ASP A 236 -10.73 29.70 -15.01
CA ASP A 236 -10.37 29.59 -16.43
C ASP A 236 -9.35 28.45 -16.72
N SER A 237 -8.89 27.70 -15.72
CA SER A 237 -8.02 26.54 -15.92
C SER A 237 -8.83 25.24 -16.00
N CYS A 238 -8.98 24.72 -17.23
CA CYS A 238 -9.71 23.47 -17.50
C CYS A 238 -9.02 22.20 -16.94
N TYR A 239 -7.83 22.32 -16.33
CA TYR A 239 -7.05 21.20 -15.80
C TYR A 239 -6.59 21.51 -14.37
N PRO A 240 -6.81 20.60 -13.39
CA PRO A 240 -6.13 20.71 -12.11
C PRO A 240 -4.63 20.66 -12.38
N ASP A 241 -3.92 21.66 -11.88
CA ASP A 241 -2.49 21.76 -12.04
C ASP A 241 -1.80 20.52 -11.43
N TRP A 242 -0.76 20.00 -12.09
CA TRP A 242 -0.01 18.84 -11.61
C TRP A 242 0.52 19.10 -10.19
N GLU A 243 0.82 20.36 -9.88
CA GLU A 243 1.23 20.83 -8.57
C GLU A 243 0.10 20.70 -7.53
N SER A 244 -1.13 21.10 -7.88
CA SER A 244 -2.31 20.93 -7.00
C SER A 244 -2.55 19.46 -6.66
N ARG A 245 -2.40 18.57 -7.66
CA ARG A 245 -2.48 17.13 -7.46
C ARG A 245 -1.40 16.63 -6.51
N ARG A 246 -0.14 17.05 -6.71
CA ARG A 246 0.99 16.64 -5.88
C ARG A 246 0.85 17.12 -4.44
N GLN A 247 0.39 18.35 -4.24
CA GLN A 247 0.08 18.91 -2.92
C GLN A 247 -1.01 18.11 -2.20
N PHE A 248 -2.08 17.72 -2.93
CA PHE A 248 -3.14 16.87 -2.36
C PHE A 248 -2.60 15.50 -1.93
N LEU A 249 -1.82 14.83 -2.78
CA LEU A 249 -1.24 13.52 -2.47
C LEU A 249 -0.26 13.60 -1.28
N GLY A 250 0.60 14.62 -1.25
CA GLY A 250 1.48 14.88 -0.12
C GLY A 250 0.72 15.12 1.19
N SER A 251 -0.34 15.94 1.15
CA SER A 251 -1.24 16.18 2.29
C SER A 251 -1.90 14.90 2.79
N LEU A 252 -2.40 14.07 1.87
CA LEU A 252 -3.03 12.79 2.20
C LEU A 252 -2.03 11.80 2.83
N SER A 253 -0.79 11.77 2.33
CA SER A 253 0.31 10.98 2.91
C SER A 253 0.70 11.45 4.29
N LEU A 254 0.82 12.77 4.51
CA LEU A 254 1.07 13.34 5.83
C LEU A 254 -0.07 13.02 6.80
N HIS A 255 -1.31 13.02 6.32
CA HIS A 255 -2.47 12.60 7.12
C HIS A 255 -2.39 11.13 7.52
N ALA A 256 -2.11 10.21 6.58
CA ALA A 256 -1.90 8.79 6.87
C ALA A 256 -0.78 8.58 7.89
N LEU A 257 0.35 9.27 7.72
CA LEU A 257 1.48 9.20 8.63
C LEU A 257 1.14 9.74 10.03
N ARG A 258 0.32 10.79 10.13
CA ARG A 258 -0.17 11.32 11.40
C ARG A 258 -1.10 10.34 12.12
N ILE A 259 -1.96 9.63 11.39
CA ILE A 259 -2.81 8.56 11.95
C ILE A 259 -1.92 7.50 12.58
N LEU A 260 -0.92 6.99 11.85
CA LEU A 260 0.05 6.04 12.40
C LEU A 260 0.83 6.65 13.59
N GLY A 261 1.15 7.94 13.48
CA GLY A 261 1.74 8.80 14.52
C GLY A 261 1.03 8.76 15.86
N GLY A 262 -0.30 8.58 15.86
CA GLY A 262 -1.12 8.50 17.07
C GLY A 262 -1.04 7.17 17.82
N ASN A 263 -0.45 6.13 17.24
CA ASN A 263 -0.32 4.82 17.89
C ASN A 263 0.79 4.79 18.92
N ASN A 264 0.67 3.91 19.90
CA ASN A 264 1.74 3.63 20.85
C ASN A 264 3.00 3.11 20.11
N GLU A 265 4.18 3.60 20.48
CA GLU A 265 5.43 3.18 19.87
C GLU A 265 5.75 1.69 20.06
N LEU A 266 5.13 1.06 21.07
CA LEU A 266 5.23 -0.36 21.38
C LEU A 266 4.04 -1.18 20.86
N SER A 267 3.10 -0.55 20.16
CA SER A 267 1.89 -1.21 19.64
C SER A 267 2.19 -2.42 18.78
N GLY A 268 1.37 -3.46 18.92
CA GLY A 268 1.42 -4.66 18.09
C GLY A 268 1.12 -4.37 16.62
N THR A 269 0.44 -3.26 16.30
CA THR A 269 0.13 -2.88 14.91
C THR A 269 1.37 -2.67 14.05
N ARG A 270 2.54 -2.45 14.65
CA ARG A 270 3.83 -2.26 13.96
C ARG A 270 4.13 -3.40 12.97
N THR A 271 3.74 -4.63 13.28
CA THR A 271 4.00 -5.80 12.42
C THR A 271 3.22 -5.78 11.11
N ILE A 272 2.19 -4.93 10.99
CA ILE A 272 1.33 -4.79 9.81
C ILE A 272 1.36 -3.36 9.24
N GLU A 273 2.37 -2.56 9.60
CA GLU A 273 2.54 -1.18 9.10
C GLU A 273 3.42 -1.09 7.85
N ALA A 274 4.26 -2.09 7.58
CA ALA A 274 5.36 -1.98 6.62
C ALA A 274 4.91 -1.55 5.21
N ILE A 275 3.86 -2.17 4.67
CA ILE A 275 3.31 -1.80 3.36
C ILE A 275 2.71 -0.39 3.34
N LEU A 276 2.08 0.04 4.43
CA LEU A 276 1.54 1.40 4.55
C LEU A 276 2.68 2.42 4.49
N LEU A 277 3.80 2.15 5.14
CA LEU A 277 4.98 3.02 5.11
C LEU A 277 5.57 3.15 3.70
N VAL A 278 5.59 2.06 2.91
CA VAL A 278 5.99 2.12 1.50
C VAL A 278 5.04 3.03 0.72
N ILE A 279 3.73 2.80 0.85
CA ILE A 279 2.70 3.56 0.13
C ILE A 279 2.78 5.05 0.47
N ILE A 280 2.82 5.40 1.76
CA ILE A 280 2.94 6.78 2.24
C ILE A 280 4.19 7.45 1.68
N SER A 281 5.33 6.75 1.73
CA SER A 281 6.61 7.31 1.28
C SER A 281 6.64 7.64 -0.22
N GLY A 282 5.81 6.97 -1.02
CA GLY A 282 5.72 7.17 -2.46
C GLY A 282 5.27 8.57 -2.87
N GLU A 283 4.67 9.35 -1.97
CA GLU A 283 4.18 10.71 -2.27
C GLU A 283 4.89 11.81 -1.46
N LEU A 284 5.92 11.46 -0.67
CA LEU A 284 6.68 12.44 0.12
C LEU A 284 7.77 13.12 -0.74
N GLY A 285 7.45 13.58 -1.94
CA GLY A 285 8.38 14.23 -2.87
C GLY A 285 8.56 15.73 -2.60
N TRP A 286 9.69 16.30 -3.01
CA TRP A 286 9.97 17.73 -2.86
C TRP A 286 9.20 18.55 -3.89
N VAL A 287 8.47 19.56 -3.44
CA VAL A 287 8.04 20.65 -4.31
C VAL A 287 9.22 21.60 -4.41
N THR A 288 9.97 21.54 -5.52
CA THR A 288 10.86 22.65 -5.87
C THR A 288 9.95 23.75 -6.41
N PRO A 289 9.84 24.92 -5.77
CA PRO A 289 9.17 26.03 -6.41
C PRO A 289 9.94 26.34 -7.67
N THR A 290 9.33 26.07 -8.84
CA THR A 290 9.85 26.59 -10.08
C THR A 290 9.74 28.09 -9.97
N VAL A 291 10.87 28.78 -9.79
CA VAL A 291 10.96 30.22 -10.03
C VAL A 291 10.64 30.41 -11.52
N THR A 292 9.36 30.56 -11.85
CA THR A 292 8.93 31.08 -13.13
C THR A 292 9.43 32.51 -13.21
N THR A 293 10.64 32.67 -13.73
CA THR A 293 11.08 33.95 -14.25
C THR A 293 10.14 34.26 -15.42
N HIS A 294 9.08 35.02 -15.15
CA HIS A 294 8.30 35.67 -16.19
C HIS A 294 9.22 36.67 -16.90
N GLN A 295 10.03 36.21 -17.86
CA GLN A 295 10.59 37.11 -18.85
C GLN A 295 9.45 37.53 -19.78
N GLY A 296 8.85 38.65 -19.43
CA GLY A 296 8.04 39.44 -20.32
C GLY A 296 8.82 39.80 -21.59
N GLN A 297 8.07 39.80 -22.68
CA GLN A 297 8.41 40.29 -24.01
C GLN A 297 9.50 41.37 -24.06
N SER A 298 10.47 41.20 -24.97
CA SER A 298 11.03 42.35 -25.68
C SER A 298 11.46 41.98 -27.09
N VAL A 299 10.95 42.80 -28.02
CA VAL A 299 11.32 42.91 -29.44
C VAL A 299 12.79 43.39 -29.54
N PRO A 300 13.58 42.96 -30.54
CA PRO A 300 14.95 43.40 -30.67
C PRO A 300 15.02 44.80 -31.30
N VAL A 301 15.67 45.75 -30.63
CA VAL A 301 16.21 46.98 -31.24
C VAL A 301 17.63 47.21 -30.72
N GLU A 302 18.50 47.51 -31.65
CA GLU A 302 19.96 47.62 -31.58
C GLU A 302 20.49 48.95 -30.98
N LEU A 303 21.67 48.81 -30.35
CA LEU A 303 22.87 49.70 -30.31
C LEU A 303 22.87 51.01 -29.48
N GLU A 304 23.83 51.09 -28.53
CA GLU A 304 24.97 52.05 -28.41
C GLU A 304 25.42 52.39 -26.96
N ASP A 305 26.69 52.03 -26.68
CA ASP A 305 27.81 52.67 -25.92
C ASP A 305 27.73 53.30 -24.49
N GLU A 306 28.60 52.73 -23.62
CA GLU A 306 29.51 53.34 -22.60
C GLU A 306 28.97 53.99 -21.28
N PRO A 307 29.79 54.18 -20.20
CA PRO A 307 30.58 53.20 -19.44
C PRO A 307 30.46 53.26 -17.89
N ARG A 308 30.95 52.19 -17.25
CA ARG A 308 31.38 51.97 -15.85
C ARG A 308 31.14 53.07 -14.79
N LYS A 309 30.43 52.70 -13.71
CA LYS A 309 30.77 53.10 -12.33
C LYS A 309 30.63 51.93 -11.34
N SER A 310 31.71 51.74 -10.59
CA SER A 310 31.88 50.87 -9.43
C SER A 310 31.03 51.32 -8.23
N PHE A 311 30.31 50.41 -7.57
CA PHE A 311 29.98 50.51 -6.14
C PHE A 311 29.78 49.10 -5.53
N SER A 312 30.36 48.92 -4.35
CA SER A 312 30.52 47.70 -3.55
C SER A 312 29.20 47.21 -2.90
N PRO A 313 29.15 46.01 -2.28
CA PRO A 313 27.92 45.31 -1.96
C PRO A 313 27.37 45.70 -0.57
N GLU A 314 26.06 45.98 -0.51
CA GLU A 314 25.29 45.87 0.73
C GLU A 314 24.47 44.57 0.69
N PRO A 315 24.35 43.84 1.81
CA PRO A 315 23.50 42.66 1.88
C PRO A 315 22.07 43.12 2.05
N ASP A 316 21.32 43.14 0.95
CA ASP A 316 19.88 43.31 1.03
C ASP A 316 19.30 42.06 1.71
N GLN A 317 18.64 42.29 2.84
CA GLN A 317 17.88 41.31 3.60
C GLN A 317 16.63 40.99 2.78
N GLY A 318 16.78 40.10 1.81
CA GLY A 318 15.67 39.48 1.09
C GLY A 318 15.14 38.29 1.89
N ASP A 319 13.86 38.37 2.25
CA ASP A 319 13.06 37.39 2.98
C ASP A 319 13.36 35.93 2.61
N GLY A 320 13.77 35.16 3.62
CA GLY A 320 13.97 33.73 3.56
C GLY A 320 12.68 32.94 3.82
N ASP A 321 11.65 33.15 3.00
CA ASP A 321 10.38 32.42 3.14
C ASP A 321 10.32 31.10 2.33
N ASP A 322 11.32 30.80 1.49
CA ASP A 322 11.32 29.59 0.63
C ASP A 322 11.79 28.28 1.32
N ALA A 323 12.31 28.33 2.55
CA ALA A 323 12.78 27.14 3.26
C ALA A 323 11.66 26.40 4.04
N LEU A 324 10.49 27.01 4.21
CA LEU A 324 9.44 26.50 5.12
C LEU A 324 8.55 25.41 4.52
N SER A 325 8.38 25.35 3.19
CA SER A 325 7.50 24.33 2.57
C SER A 325 8.15 22.94 2.45
N SER A 326 9.48 22.83 2.58
CA SER A 326 10.20 21.55 2.45
C SER A 326 10.42 20.82 3.78
N GLY A 327 10.34 21.52 4.92
CA GLY A 327 10.54 20.95 6.25
C GLY A 327 9.61 19.77 6.58
N PRO A 328 8.28 19.89 6.36
CA PRO A 328 7.33 18.84 6.72
C PRO A 328 7.56 17.51 5.98
N MET A 329 7.97 17.56 4.71
CA MET A 329 8.20 16.35 3.90
C MET A 329 9.47 15.61 4.34
N LEU A 330 10.53 16.35 4.68
CA LEU A 330 11.76 15.75 5.21
C LEU A 330 11.53 15.12 6.58
N GLU A 331 10.82 15.82 7.48
CA GLU A 331 10.42 15.27 8.78
C GLU A 331 9.57 14.02 8.64
N ALA A 332 8.61 14.03 7.71
CA ALA A 332 7.77 12.88 7.42
C ALA A 332 8.60 11.67 6.93
N ARG A 333 9.57 11.88 6.04
CA ARG A 333 10.49 10.82 5.59
C ARG A 333 11.29 10.25 6.76
N ASN A 334 11.83 11.11 7.62
CA ASN A 334 12.55 10.66 8.82
C ASN A 334 11.66 9.86 9.77
N ALA A 335 10.40 10.27 9.93
CA ALA A 335 9.41 9.53 10.73
C ALA A 335 9.07 8.15 10.11
N VAL A 336 8.96 8.06 8.78
CA VAL A 336 8.80 6.78 8.07
C VAL A 336 10.00 5.87 8.31
N LEU A 337 11.22 6.39 8.17
CA LEU A 337 12.44 5.60 8.41
C LEU A 337 12.57 5.13 9.86
N ALA A 338 12.25 6.00 10.83
CA ALA A 338 12.21 5.63 12.24
C ALA A 338 11.19 4.52 12.52
N ARG A 339 10.02 4.53 11.85
CA ARG A 339 9.04 3.44 11.92
C ARG A 339 9.58 2.15 11.34
N PHE A 340 10.25 2.16 10.19
CA PHE A 340 10.89 0.96 9.65
C PHE A 340 11.90 0.34 10.63
N GLU A 341 12.69 1.15 11.35
CA GLU A 341 13.59 0.63 12.38
C GLU A 341 12.83 -0.02 13.55
N ARG A 342 11.68 0.53 13.93
CA ARG A 342 10.79 -0.08 14.92
C ARG A 342 10.18 -1.39 14.44
N VAL A 343 9.78 -1.51 13.18
CA VAL A 343 9.31 -2.78 12.60
C VAL A 343 10.45 -3.80 12.59
N LYS A 344 11.65 -3.37 12.18
CA LYS A 344 12.84 -4.23 12.08
C LYS A 344 13.31 -4.77 13.43
N SER A 345 13.10 -4.05 14.53
CA SER A 345 13.45 -4.55 15.86
C SER A 345 12.60 -5.76 16.29
N ILE A 346 11.41 -5.92 15.69
CA ILE A 346 10.51 -7.06 15.92
C ILE A 346 10.70 -8.13 14.84
N LEU A 347 10.80 -7.70 13.59
CA LEU A 347 10.86 -8.55 12.40
C LEU A 347 12.16 -8.25 11.62
N PRO A 348 13.34 -8.75 12.06
CA PRO A 348 14.63 -8.44 11.45
C PRO A 348 14.88 -9.20 10.13
N PHE A 349 13.84 -9.35 9.31
CA PHE A 349 13.89 -10.12 8.07
C PHE A 349 14.44 -9.31 6.90
N LYS A 350 14.99 -10.01 5.90
CA LYS A 350 15.51 -9.40 4.67
C LYS A 350 14.42 -8.60 3.93
N THR A 351 13.16 -9.04 4.04
CA THR A 351 11.98 -8.40 3.45
C THR A 351 11.82 -6.95 3.91
N ILE A 352 11.87 -6.70 5.23
CA ILE A 352 11.74 -5.34 5.78
C ILE A 352 12.89 -4.44 5.32
N ASN A 353 14.12 -4.98 5.25
CA ASN A 353 15.25 -4.23 4.69
C ASN A 353 15.02 -3.92 3.21
N ARG A 354 14.46 -4.85 2.43
CA ARG A 354 14.15 -4.63 1.01
C ARG A 354 13.09 -3.54 0.82
N MET A 355 12.04 -3.53 1.65
CA MET A 355 11.03 -2.46 1.67
C MET A 355 11.66 -1.11 1.99
N LYS A 356 12.51 -1.05 3.02
CA LYS A 356 13.25 0.18 3.36
C LYS A 356 14.13 0.66 2.20
N THR A 357 14.84 -0.23 1.52
CA THR A 357 15.66 0.13 0.34
C THR A 357 14.79 0.65 -0.81
N LEU A 358 13.61 0.07 -1.03
CA LEU A 358 12.66 0.56 -2.03
C LEU A 358 12.20 1.99 -1.72
N VAL A 359 11.89 2.27 -0.45
CA VAL A 359 11.54 3.63 0.01
C VAL A 359 12.69 4.60 -0.24
N LEU A 360 13.91 4.26 0.18
CA LEU A 360 15.08 5.11 0.00
C LEU A 360 15.35 5.42 -1.49
N LYS A 361 15.28 4.40 -2.35
CA LYS A 361 15.49 4.57 -3.80
C LYS A 361 14.39 5.43 -4.44
N THR A 362 13.14 5.28 -4.00
CA THR A 362 12.03 6.11 -4.46
C THR A 362 12.23 7.57 -4.04
N CYS A 363 12.60 7.80 -2.78
CA CYS A 363 12.93 9.14 -2.29
C CYS A 363 14.08 9.79 -3.07
N GLU A 364 15.18 9.07 -3.28
CA GLU A 364 16.33 9.58 -4.04
C GLU A 364 15.95 10.01 -5.46
N LEU A 365 15.10 9.22 -6.14
CA LEU A 365 14.63 9.56 -7.49
C LEU A 365 13.69 10.78 -7.48
N MET A 366 12.81 10.90 -6.49
CA MET A 366 11.99 12.10 -6.31
C MET A 366 12.84 13.36 -6.06
N ASP A 367 13.95 13.23 -5.34
CA ASP A 367 14.85 14.34 -5.01
C ASP A 367 15.63 14.83 -6.23
N GLN A 368 15.82 13.95 -7.22
CA GLN A 368 16.35 14.29 -8.54
C GLN A 368 15.32 14.99 -9.44
N GLY A 369 14.12 15.28 -8.94
CA GLY A 369 13.04 15.91 -9.70
C GLY A 369 12.30 14.97 -10.66
N LYS A 370 12.49 13.65 -10.53
CA LYS A 370 11.77 12.68 -11.36
C LYS A 370 10.38 12.44 -10.79
N ASP A 371 9.38 12.42 -11.66
CA ASP A 371 8.05 11.93 -11.32
C ASP A 371 8.09 10.39 -11.29
N VAL A 372 8.24 9.82 -10.11
CA VAL A 372 8.40 8.38 -9.91
C VAL A 372 7.38 7.84 -8.93
N PHE A 373 6.93 6.63 -9.21
CA PHE A 373 6.10 5.86 -8.30
C PHE A 373 6.86 4.65 -7.81
N TRP A 374 6.71 4.31 -6.52
CA TRP A 374 7.44 3.20 -5.90
C TRP A 374 7.18 1.85 -6.61
N VAL A 375 5.99 1.66 -7.20
CA VAL A 375 5.66 0.44 -7.97
C VAL A 375 6.52 0.36 -9.23
N ASP A 376 6.82 1.47 -9.90
CA ASP A 376 7.71 1.45 -11.07
C ASP A 376 9.13 1.12 -10.66
N VAL A 377 9.60 1.73 -9.56
CA VAL A 377 10.93 1.46 -9.01
C VAL A 377 11.07 -0.03 -8.66
N LEU A 378 10.01 -0.64 -8.12
CA LEU A 378 9.94 -2.08 -7.84
C LEU A 378 10.05 -2.92 -9.12
N LEU A 379 9.23 -2.59 -10.14
CA LEU A 379 9.17 -3.30 -11.42
C LEU A 379 10.47 -3.16 -12.23
N ASP A 380 11.03 -1.96 -12.33
CA ASP A 380 12.29 -1.67 -13.03
C ASP A 380 13.48 -2.37 -12.37
N SER A 381 13.44 -2.51 -11.04
CA SER A 381 14.46 -3.24 -10.29
C SER A 381 14.31 -4.76 -10.41
N LYS A 382 13.24 -5.25 -11.06
CA LYS A 382 12.86 -6.67 -11.16
C LYS A 382 12.79 -7.36 -9.80
N TRP A 383 12.38 -6.63 -8.77
CA TRP A 383 12.26 -7.19 -7.42
C TRP A 383 10.91 -7.84 -7.27
N GLN A 384 10.92 -9.07 -6.77
CA GLN A 384 9.72 -9.83 -6.40
C GLN A 384 9.92 -10.29 -4.96
N PHE A 385 9.14 -9.74 -4.04
CA PHE A 385 9.16 -10.18 -2.64
C PHE A 385 7.83 -9.86 -1.98
N LEU A 386 7.44 -10.70 -1.03
CA LEU A 386 6.18 -10.54 -0.31
C LEU A 386 6.32 -9.43 0.74
N MET A 387 5.50 -8.38 0.67
CA MET A 387 5.67 -7.16 1.50
C MET A 387 5.16 -7.28 2.95
N ILE A 388 5.33 -8.44 3.60
CA ILE A 388 4.80 -8.73 4.96
C ILE A 388 5.29 -7.74 6.00
#